data_AF-A0A0D0EZ17-F1
#
_entry.id   AF-A0A0D0EZ17-F1
#
_cell.length_a   1.000
_cell.length_b   1.000
_cell.length_c   1.000
_cell.angle_alpha   90.00
_cell.angle_beta   90.00
_cell.angle_gamma   90.00
#
_symmetry.space_group_name_H-M   'P 1'
#
loop_
_entity.id
_entity.type
_entity.pdbx_description
1 polymer ?
#
loop_
_entity_poly.entity_id
_entity_poly.type
_entity_poly.pdbx_seq_one_letter_code
_entity_poly.pdbx_strand_id
1 'polypeptide(L)'
;MIHQIDTTDNIVAFRALAEVTNEDFLSVVIPAVEHLVKQTNEINFLLVLDTDNDAQSFSSGAWLQEALLGLKHLGKWNRAAIISDSEEIISFTNGFSYVVPGEFHGFKKENFNKALNWVEGNINIS
;
A
#
# COMPACT_ATOMS: atom_id res chain seq x y z
N MET A 1 15.19 -0.10 -1.50
CA MET A 1 14.92 0.04 -2.95
C MET A 1 13.47 -0.35 -3.21
N ILE A 2 12.75 0.45 -3.99
CA ILE A 2 11.32 0.25 -4.30
C ILE A 2 11.18 -0.04 -5.79
N HIS A 3 10.41 -1.07 -6.13
CA HIS A 3 10.11 -1.44 -7.50
C HIS A 3 8.61 -1.38 -7.74
N GLN A 4 8.20 -0.77 -8.85
CA GLN A 4 6.82 -0.89 -9.33
C GLN A 4 6.61 -2.31 -9.90
N ILE A 5 5.46 -2.89 -9.61
CA ILE A 5 5.02 -4.18 -10.13
C ILE A 5 4.07 -3.90 -11.30
N ASP A 6 4.25 -4.60 -12.42
CA ASP A 6 3.33 -4.50 -13.55
C ASP A 6 1.96 -5.07 -13.17
N THR A 7 0.91 -4.27 -13.33
CA THR A 7 -0.48 -4.59 -13.00
C THR A 7 -1.44 -4.06 -14.06
N THR A 8 -2.74 -4.27 -13.88
CA THR A 8 -3.77 -3.61 -14.68
C THR A 8 -3.82 -2.10 -14.44
N ASP A 9 -4.38 -1.36 -15.40
CA ASP A 9 -4.40 0.11 -15.40
C ASP A 9 -5.19 0.76 -14.24
N ASN A 10 -5.98 -0.03 -13.52
CA ASN A 10 -6.84 0.47 -12.43
C ASN A 10 -6.17 0.40 -11.04
N ILE A 11 -4.93 -0.05 -10.93
CA ILE A 11 -4.17 -0.20 -9.68
C ILE A 11 -2.71 0.19 -9.91
N VAL A 12 -2.06 0.70 -8.88
CA VAL A 12 -0.59 0.78 -8.82
C VAL A 12 -0.06 -0.09 -7.69
N ALA A 13 0.96 -0.89 -7.99
CA ALA A 13 1.54 -1.83 -7.05
C ALA A 13 3.05 -1.67 -6.94
N PHE A 14 3.59 -1.82 -5.72
CA PHE A 14 5.01 -1.64 -5.43
C PHE A 14 5.53 -2.74 -4.51
N ARG A 15 6.84 -2.99 -4.57
CA ARG A 15 7.58 -3.84 -3.64
C ARG A 15 8.78 -3.09 -3.09
N ALA A 16 8.87 -3.00 -1.76
CA ALA A 16 10.01 -2.47 -1.03
C ALA A 16 10.89 -3.64 -0.54
N LEU A 17 12.14 -3.71 -1.01
CA LEU A 17 13.06 -4.82 -0.73
C LEU A 17 14.07 -4.57 0.40
N ALA A 18 14.08 -3.37 0.96
CA ALA A 18 15.01 -2.95 2.00
C ALA A 18 14.36 -1.87 2.87
N GLU A 19 15.08 -1.36 3.87
CA GLU A 19 14.64 -0.16 4.57
C GLU A 19 14.42 0.99 3.57
N VAL A 20 13.28 1.64 3.69
CA VAL A 20 12.81 2.70 2.80
C VAL A 20 12.50 3.91 3.68
N THR A 21 12.95 5.08 3.24
CA THR A 21 12.55 6.35 3.84
C THR A 21 11.25 6.85 3.22
N ASN A 22 10.52 7.71 3.94
CA ASN A 22 9.32 8.36 3.41
C ASN A 22 9.61 9.10 2.08
N GLU A 23 10.75 9.80 2.00
CA GLU A 23 11.15 10.56 0.82
C GLU A 23 11.40 9.65 -0.40
N ASP A 24 12.15 8.55 -0.22
CA ASP A 24 12.39 7.57 -1.27
C ASP A 24 11.07 6.97 -1.77
N PHE A 25 10.16 6.67 -0.84
CA PHE A 25 8.83 6.15 -1.16
C PHE A 25 8.01 7.12 -2.00
N LEU A 26 7.84 8.35 -1.53
CA LEU A 26 7.02 9.34 -2.21
C LEU A 26 7.57 9.68 -3.59
N SER A 27 8.90 9.76 -3.74
CA SER A 27 9.54 10.08 -5.02
C SER A 27 9.21 9.07 -6.13
N VAL A 28 9.04 7.79 -5.77
CA VAL A 28 8.71 6.70 -6.71
C VAL A 28 7.20 6.55 -6.87
N VAL A 29 6.45 6.67 -5.78
CA VAL A 29 5.02 6.31 -5.75
C VAL A 29 4.13 7.45 -6.24
N ILE A 30 4.44 8.71 -5.94
CA ILE A 30 3.61 9.86 -6.32
C ILE A 30 3.33 9.90 -7.83
N PRO A 31 4.33 9.80 -8.74
CA PRO A 31 4.08 9.93 -10.18
C PRO A 31 3.11 8.87 -10.72
N ALA A 32 3.20 7.64 -10.20
CA ALA A 32 2.34 6.53 -10.60
C ALA A 32 0.92 6.71 -10.05
N VAL A 33 0.77 7.10 -8.78
CA VAL A 33 -0.54 7.38 -8.18
C VAL A 33 -1.23 8.55 -8.88
N GLU A 34 -0.50 9.62 -9.21
CA GLU A 34 -1.05 10.74 -9.99
C GLU A 34 -1.54 10.30 -11.37
N HIS A 35 -0.81 9.40 -12.03
CA HIS A 35 -1.23 8.85 -13.31
C HIS A 35 -2.54 8.06 -13.19
N LEU A 36 -2.62 7.18 -12.19
CA LEU A 36 -3.82 6.39 -11.90
C LEU A 36 -5.02 7.31 -11.61
N VAL A 37 -4.86 8.26 -10.69
CA VAL A 37 -5.97 9.14 -10.27
C VAL A 37 -6.48 10.00 -11.42
N LYS A 38 -5.62 10.43 -12.35
CA LYS A 38 -6.07 11.16 -13.55
C LYS A 38 -7.04 10.35 -14.42
N GLN A 39 -6.99 9.02 -14.35
CA GLN A 39 -7.82 8.12 -15.14
C GLN A 39 -9.05 7.65 -14.37
N THR A 40 -8.89 7.31 -13.09
CA THR A 40 -9.94 6.64 -12.29
C THR A 40 -10.60 7.55 -11.27
N ASN A 41 -9.98 8.70 -10.93
CA ASN A 41 -10.33 9.56 -9.80
C ASN A 41 -10.24 8.87 -8.42
N GLU A 42 -9.63 7.68 -8.37
CA GLU A 42 -9.53 6.82 -7.19
C GLU A 42 -8.11 6.27 -7.02
N ILE A 43 -7.76 5.94 -5.79
CA ILE A 43 -6.49 5.31 -5.44
C ILE A 43 -6.77 3.85 -5.09
N ASN A 44 -6.32 2.95 -5.97
CA ASN A 44 -6.20 1.52 -5.74
C ASN A 44 -4.70 1.20 -5.66
N PHE A 45 -4.27 0.75 -4.49
CA PHE A 45 -2.85 0.71 -4.15
C PHE A 45 -2.46 -0.62 -3.52
N LEU A 46 -1.30 -1.14 -3.89
CA LEU A 46 -0.71 -2.31 -3.24
C LEU A 46 0.76 -2.07 -2.94
N LEU A 47 1.19 -2.38 -1.71
CA LEU A 47 2.58 -2.31 -1.31
C LEU A 47 3.00 -3.62 -0.64
N VAL A 48 4.03 -4.25 -1.19
CA VAL A 48 4.71 -5.40 -0.57
C VAL A 48 5.92 -4.90 0.21
N LEU A 49 5.98 -5.22 1.49
CA LEU A 49 7.11 -4.95 2.36
C LEU A 49 7.92 -6.25 2.53
N ASP A 50 8.95 -6.39 1.71
CA ASP A 50 9.91 -7.49 1.76
C ASP A 50 11.20 -7.02 2.43
N THR A 51 11.11 -6.68 3.72
CA THR A 51 12.28 -6.29 4.52
C THR A 51 12.60 -7.37 5.54
N ASP A 52 13.88 -7.74 5.66
CA ASP A 52 14.34 -8.83 6.53
C ASP A 52 14.09 -8.58 8.04
N ASN A 53 13.67 -7.37 8.40
CA ASN A 53 13.49 -6.89 9.77
C ASN A 53 12.04 -6.53 10.12
N ASP A 54 11.04 -7.20 9.53
CA ASP A 54 9.59 -7.03 9.82
C ASP A 54 9.26 -7.01 11.35
N ALA A 55 10.13 -7.56 12.22
CA ALA A 55 9.97 -7.64 13.69
C ALA A 55 10.67 -6.55 14.54
N GLN A 56 11.63 -5.77 14.02
CA GLN A 56 12.23 -4.62 14.75
C GLN A 56 11.61 -3.27 14.34
N SER A 57 10.54 -3.33 13.56
CA SER A 57 10.11 -2.28 12.65
C SER A 57 8.87 -1.51 13.13
N PHE A 58 8.74 -1.27 14.44
CA PHE A 58 7.79 -0.27 14.94
C PHE A 58 8.14 1.15 14.41
N SER A 59 9.42 1.38 14.06
CA SER A 59 9.87 2.55 13.30
C SER A 59 9.42 2.53 11.83
N SER A 60 9.09 1.36 11.25
CA SER A 60 8.67 1.25 9.85
C SER A 60 7.18 1.51 9.64
N GLY A 61 6.35 1.34 10.67
CA GLY A 61 4.95 1.79 10.61
C GLY A 61 4.80 3.31 10.59
N ALA A 62 5.73 4.03 11.23
CA ALA A 62 5.68 5.49 11.35
C ALA A 62 5.81 6.20 9.99
N TRP A 63 6.80 5.82 9.16
CA TRP A 63 6.93 6.39 7.82
C TRP A 63 5.78 5.94 6.91
N LEU A 64 5.26 4.71 7.09
CA LEU A 64 4.14 4.20 6.29
C LEU A 64 2.88 5.04 6.51
N GLN A 65 2.62 5.44 7.75
CA GLN A 65 1.52 6.35 8.07
C GLN A 65 1.65 7.67 7.31
N GLU A 66 2.82 8.31 7.38
CA GLU A 66 3.06 9.58 6.70
C GLU A 66 2.97 9.44 5.18
N ALA A 67 3.48 8.34 4.62
CA ALA A 67 3.40 8.02 3.21
C ALA A 67 1.95 7.89 2.74
N LEU A 68 1.12 7.07 3.42
CA LEU A 68 -0.29 6.91 3.07
C LEU A 68 -1.09 8.20 3.22
N LEU A 69 -0.80 9.02 4.24
CA LEU A 69 -1.39 10.34 4.39
C LEU A 69 -0.94 11.31 3.30
N GLY A 70 0.33 11.25 2.87
CA GLY A 70 0.86 12.05 1.76
C GLY A 70 0.13 11.79 0.45
N LEU A 71 -0.22 10.53 0.17
CA LEU A 71 -0.95 10.14 -1.04
C LEU A 71 -2.43 10.55 -1.02
N LYS A 72 -3.04 10.76 0.17
CA LYS A 72 -4.44 11.17 0.32
C LYS A 72 -4.79 12.45 -0.45
N HIS A 73 -3.82 13.35 -0.63
CA HIS A 73 -4.04 14.60 -1.36
C HIS A 73 -4.11 14.42 -2.88
N LEU A 74 -3.67 13.27 -3.40
CA LEU A 74 -3.64 13.00 -4.83
C LEU A 74 -5.01 12.57 -5.37
N GLY A 75 -5.81 11.87 -4.58
CA GLY A 75 -7.10 11.31 -5.01
C GLY A 75 -7.92 10.69 -3.88
N LYS A 76 -9.04 10.07 -4.22
CA LYS A 76 -9.90 9.38 -3.24
C LYS A 76 -9.43 7.95 -3.03
N TRP A 77 -9.12 7.57 -1.81
CA TRP A 77 -8.84 6.17 -1.49
C TRP A 77 -10.07 5.29 -1.76
N ASN A 78 -9.88 4.22 -2.53
CA ASN A 78 -10.86 3.16 -2.71
C ASN A 78 -10.37 1.90 -1.97
N ARG A 79 -9.31 1.23 -2.47
CA ARG A 79 -8.71 0.06 -1.81
C ARG A 79 -7.20 0.16 -1.70
N ALA A 80 -6.65 -0.14 -0.52
CA ALA A 80 -5.22 -0.18 -0.28
C ALA A 80 -4.82 -1.48 0.44
N ALA A 81 -3.96 -2.27 -0.19
CA ALA A 81 -3.40 -3.48 0.41
C ALA A 81 -1.93 -3.26 0.82
N ILE A 82 -1.61 -3.56 2.07
CA ILE A 82 -0.21 -3.63 2.54
C ILE A 82 0.12 -5.09 2.84
N ILE A 83 1.18 -5.61 2.23
CA ILE A 83 1.56 -7.02 2.33
C ILE A 83 2.85 -7.12 3.14
N SER A 84 2.77 -7.78 4.30
CA SER A 84 3.87 -7.93 5.25
C SER A 84 3.65 -9.18 6.10
N ASP A 85 4.72 -9.76 6.64
CA ASP A 85 4.60 -10.85 7.62
C ASP A 85 4.53 -10.33 9.07
N SER A 86 4.66 -9.02 9.29
CA SER A 86 4.52 -8.36 10.59
C SER A 86 3.05 -8.18 10.97
N GLU A 87 2.64 -8.78 12.10
CA GLU A 87 1.28 -8.60 12.64
C GLU A 87 0.97 -7.15 13.01
N GLU A 88 1.99 -6.39 13.43
CA GLU A 88 1.85 -4.98 13.80
C GLU A 88 1.48 -4.13 12.58
N ILE A 89 2.15 -4.36 11.44
CA ILE A 89 1.88 -3.65 10.19
C ILE A 89 0.49 -4.01 9.64
N ILE A 90 0.11 -5.29 9.71
CA ILE A 90 -1.22 -5.74 9.30
C ILE A 90 -2.29 -5.07 10.15
N SER A 91 -2.13 -5.11 11.48
CA SER A 91 -3.08 -4.51 12.42
C SER A 91 -3.19 -2.99 12.24
N PHE A 92 -2.07 -2.31 12.06
CA PHE A 92 -2.01 -0.89 11.76
C PHE A 92 -2.77 -0.56 10.47
N THR A 93 -2.51 -1.30 9.39
CA THR A 93 -3.14 -1.08 8.08
C THR A 93 -4.64 -1.26 8.17
N ASN A 94 -5.11 -2.32 8.82
CA ASN A 94 -6.54 -2.58 9.03
C ASN A 94 -7.20 -1.44 9.82
N GLY A 95 -6.51 -0.90 10.83
CA GLY A 95 -6.98 0.25 11.62
C GLY A 95 -7.00 1.58 10.87
N PHE A 96 -6.26 1.70 9.77
CA PHE A 96 -6.16 2.96 9.01
C PHE A 96 -7.49 3.36 8.35
N SER A 97 -8.36 2.38 8.07
CA SER A 97 -9.73 2.60 7.57
C SER A 97 -10.60 3.44 8.51
N TYR A 98 -10.25 3.57 9.80
CA TYR A 98 -10.96 4.45 10.75
C TYR A 98 -10.49 5.91 10.68
N VAL A 99 -9.34 6.17 10.06
CA VAL A 99 -8.71 7.49 10.01
C VAL A 99 -8.98 8.19 8.68
N VAL A 100 -8.97 7.42 7.58
CA VAL A 100 -9.14 7.94 6.22
C VAL A 100 -10.26 7.18 5.51
N PRO A 101 -11.22 7.86 4.84
CA PRO A 101 -12.23 7.18 4.03
C PRO A 101 -11.56 6.33 2.94
N GLY A 102 -11.91 5.05 2.89
CA GLY A 102 -11.32 4.05 2.01
C GLY A 102 -11.21 2.71 2.73
N GLU A 103 -11.01 1.62 1.99
CA GLU A 103 -10.76 0.30 2.57
C GLU A 103 -9.25 0.02 2.59
N PHE A 104 -8.71 -0.25 3.77
CA PHE A 104 -7.31 -0.60 3.98
C PHE A 104 -7.24 -2.00 4.58
N HIS A 105 -6.44 -2.87 3.97
CA HIS A 105 -6.27 -4.24 4.46
C HIS A 105 -4.81 -4.71 4.42
N GLY A 106 -4.36 -5.25 5.56
CA GLY A 106 -3.08 -5.92 5.67
C GLY A 106 -3.18 -7.38 5.28
N PHE A 107 -2.26 -7.89 4.45
CA PHE A 107 -2.19 -9.29 4.05
C PHE A 107 -0.83 -9.90 4.37
N LYS A 108 -0.80 -11.20 4.68
CA LYS A 108 0.45 -11.98 4.72
C LYS A 108 1.03 -12.15 3.31
N LYS A 109 2.36 -12.31 3.20
CA LYS A 109 3.05 -12.46 1.90
C LYS A 109 2.54 -13.64 1.08
N GLU A 110 2.20 -14.74 1.74
CA GLU A 110 1.59 -15.93 1.10
C GLU A 110 0.24 -15.62 0.40
N ASN A 111 -0.44 -14.54 0.81
CA ASN A 111 -1.72 -14.12 0.26
C ASN A 111 -1.59 -13.03 -0.81
N PHE A 112 -0.41 -12.86 -1.42
CA PHE A 112 -0.16 -11.85 -2.46
C PHE A 112 -1.24 -11.81 -3.55
N ASN A 113 -1.57 -12.96 -4.14
CA ASN A 113 -2.58 -13.04 -5.20
C ASN A 113 -3.98 -12.64 -4.70
N LYS A 114 -4.31 -12.96 -3.45
CA LYS A 114 -5.60 -12.57 -2.86
C LYS A 114 -5.67 -11.05 -2.66
N ALA A 115 -4.58 -10.46 -2.16
CA ALA A 115 -4.47 -9.01 -1.97
C ALA A 115 -4.61 -8.27 -3.31
N LEU A 116 -3.88 -8.72 -4.34
CA LEU A 116 -3.94 -8.13 -5.68
C LEU A 116 -5.36 -8.16 -6.24
N ASN A 117 -6.00 -9.32 -6.25
CA ASN A 117 -7.38 -9.46 -6.73
C ASN A 117 -8.38 -8.60 -5.93
N TRP A 118 -8.15 -8.41 -4.63
CA TRP A 118 -9.02 -7.57 -3.82
C TRP A 118 -8.86 -6.09 -4.18
N VAL A 119 -7.63 -5.59 -4.31
CA VAL A 119 -7.39 -4.19 -4.69
C VAL A 119 -7.86 -3.91 -6.12
N GLU A 120 -7.76 -4.88 -7.03
CA GLU A 120 -8.28 -4.78 -8.40
C GLU A 120 -9.81 -4.75 -8.46
N GLY A 121 -10.51 -5.10 -7.37
CA GLY A 121 -11.97 -5.18 -7.33
C GLY A 121 -12.55 -6.53 -7.79
N ASN A 122 -11.71 -7.53 -8.05
CA ASN A 122 -12.13 -8.86 -8.52
C ASN A 122 -12.80 -9.69 -7.42
N ILE A 123 -12.44 -9.45 -6.15
CA ILE A 123 -13.01 -10.13 -4.99
C ILE A 123 -13.34 -9.14 -3.88
N ASN A 124 -14.25 -9.56 -2.98
CA ASN A 124 -14.48 -8.90 -1.70
C ASN A 124 -13.93 -9.80 -0.58
N ILE A 125 -13.48 -9.18 0.50
CA ILE A 125 -13.11 -9.88 1.74
C ILE A 125 -14.18 -9.56 2.79
N SER A 126 -14.69 -10.61 3.43
CA SER A 126 -15.72 -10.55 4.48
C SER A 126 -15.13 -10.27 5.84
#